data_AF-A0A963BEI0-F1
#
_entry.id   AF-A0A963BEI0-F1
#
_cell.length_a   1.000
_cell.length_b   1.000
_cell.length_c   1.000
_cell.angle_alpha   90.00
_cell.angle_beta   90.00
_cell.angle_gamma   90.00
#
_symmetry.space_group_name_H-M   'P 1'
#
loop_
_entity.id
_entity.type
_entity.pdbx_description
1 polymer ?
#
loop_
_entity_poly.entity_id
_entity_poly.type
_entity_poly.pdbx_seq_one_letter_code
_entity_poly.pdbx_strand_id
1 'polypeptide(L)'
;MLKKRTNLRRRLAWMISAGALAVLSGQAGAEYGDVVINNYSDQAGMRPAVFPHWFHRIRFRCKVCHADLGFKFQAGGNDITMLKIIDGEYCGACHNGDVAWSVENCDLCHSGKPGTKTQVHESTLQKLVAPAGK
;
A
#
# COMPACT_ATOMS: atom_id res chain seq x y z
N MET A 1 -50.03 -8.59 38.59
CA MET A 1 -48.86 -7.70 38.81
C MET A 1 -47.54 -8.29 38.27
N LEU A 2 -47.48 -8.89 37.06
CA LEU A 2 -46.29 -9.67 36.61
C LEU A 2 -45.79 -9.44 35.16
N LYS A 3 -46.26 -8.43 34.41
CA LYS A 3 -45.92 -8.29 32.97
C LYS A 3 -44.88 -7.21 32.61
N LYS A 4 -44.41 -6.40 33.59
CA LYS A 4 -43.49 -5.26 33.33
C LYS A 4 -41.99 -5.56 33.46
N ARG A 5 -41.57 -6.68 34.05
CA ARG A 5 -40.13 -6.96 34.31
C ARG A 5 -39.35 -7.55 33.12
N THR A 6 -40.03 -8.07 32.10
CA THR A 6 -39.39 -8.77 30.96
C THR A 6 -38.87 -7.84 29.86
N ASN A 7 -39.41 -6.62 29.72
CA ASN A 7 -39.02 -5.69 28.66
C ASN A 7 -37.77 -4.86 28.98
N LEU A 8 -37.35 -4.77 30.24
CA LEU A 8 -36.14 -4.02 30.63
C LEU A 8 -34.85 -4.83 30.36
N ARG A 9 -34.90 -6.16 30.56
CA ARG A 9 -33.78 -7.06 30.26
C ARG A 9 -33.48 -7.19 28.77
N ARG A 10 -34.51 -7.11 27.92
CA ARG A 10 -34.35 -7.15 26.45
C ARG A 10 -33.77 -5.87 25.86
N ARG A 11 -34.02 -4.70 26.47
CA ARG A 11 -33.47 -3.42 26.00
C ARG A 11 -32.00 -3.23 26.37
N LEU A 12 -31.55 -3.78 27.50
CA LEU A 12 -30.15 -3.71 27.90
C LEU A 12 -29.25 -4.66 27.06
N ALA A 13 -29.79 -5.79 26.61
CA ALA A 13 -29.05 -6.72 25.75
C ALA A 13 -28.77 -6.16 24.34
N TRP A 14 -29.56 -5.21 23.84
CA TRP A 14 -29.33 -4.59 22.53
C TRP A 14 -28.41 -3.36 22.57
N MET A 15 -28.09 -2.82 23.75
CA MET A 15 -27.11 -1.74 23.89
C MET A 15 -25.67 -2.25 24.11
N ILE A 16 -25.49 -3.54 24.42
CA ILE A 16 -24.15 -4.16 24.52
C ILE A 16 -23.68 -4.66 23.14
N SER A 17 -24.60 -4.93 22.21
CA SER A 17 -24.25 -5.47 20.87
C SER A 17 -23.82 -4.42 19.85
N ALA A 18 -24.10 -3.13 20.07
CA ALA A 18 -23.83 -2.07 19.08
C ALA A 18 -22.50 -1.32 19.28
N GLY A 19 -21.83 -1.50 20.43
CA GLY A 19 -20.59 -0.77 20.76
C GLY A 19 -19.29 -1.44 20.33
N ALA A 20 -19.30 -2.72 19.95
CA ALA A 20 -18.09 -3.50 19.69
C ALA A 20 -17.65 -3.53 18.21
N LEU A 21 -18.35 -2.85 17.31
CA LEU A 21 -17.98 -2.78 15.88
C LEU A 21 -17.29 -1.45 15.48
N ALA A 22 -16.81 -0.69 16.46
CA ALA A 22 -16.00 0.50 16.19
C ALA A 22 -14.51 0.11 16.08
N VAL A 23 -14.05 0.02 14.83
CA VAL A 23 -12.68 0.38 14.40
C VAL A 23 -11.55 -0.58 14.82
N LEU A 24 -11.53 -1.76 14.21
CA LEU A 24 -10.26 -2.39 13.81
C LEU A 24 -9.89 -1.89 12.42
N SER A 25 -9.65 -0.59 12.28
CA SER A 25 -8.91 -0.07 11.14
C SER A 25 -7.46 -0.48 11.34
N GLY A 26 -7.12 -1.71 10.92
CA GLY A 26 -5.73 -2.10 10.75
C GLY A 26 -5.11 -1.12 9.78
N GLN A 27 -4.25 -0.21 10.27
CA GLN A 27 -3.33 0.48 9.40
C GLN A 27 -2.53 -0.59 8.68
N ALA A 28 -2.70 -0.71 7.36
CA ALA A 28 -1.81 -1.50 6.53
C ALA A 28 -0.42 -0.85 6.62
N GLY A 29 0.43 -1.40 7.48
CA GLY A 29 1.84 -1.06 7.54
C GLY A 29 2.53 -1.64 6.32
N ALA A 30 3.44 -0.88 5.71
CA ALA A 30 4.35 -1.44 4.73
C ALA A 30 5.22 -2.51 5.41
N GLU A 31 5.46 -3.63 4.74
CA GLU A 31 6.29 -4.71 5.26
C GLU A 31 7.76 -4.47 4.87
N TYR A 32 8.68 -5.13 5.57
CA TYR A 32 10.11 -5.11 5.22
C TYR A 32 10.33 -5.45 3.73
N GLY A 33 11.00 -4.53 3.02
CA GLY A 33 11.31 -4.68 1.60
C GLY A 33 10.31 -4.02 0.67
N ASP A 34 9.22 -3.44 1.15
CA ASP A 34 8.35 -2.60 0.33
C ASP A 34 9.10 -1.36 -0.18
N VAL A 35 8.83 -0.94 -1.40
CA VAL A 35 9.49 0.24 -1.99
C VAL A 35 8.50 1.37 -2.06
N VAL A 36 8.83 2.48 -1.40
CA VAL A 36 8.13 3.74 -1.58
C VAL A 36 8.77 4.47 -2.77
N ILE A 37 7.95 4.91 -3.71
CA ILE A 37 8.37 5.62 -4.93
C ILE A 37 7.72 7.00 -4.92
N ASN A 38 8.54 8.03 -4.82
CA ASN A 38 8.12 9.43 -4.72
C ASN A 38 8.97 10.37 -5.58
N ASN A 39 9.56 9.86 -6.67
CA ASN A 39 10.37 10.68 -7.58
C ASN A 39 9.53 11.79 -8.23
N TYR A 40 8.25 11.50 -8.50
CA TYR A 40 7.33 12.41 -9.21
C TYR A 40 5.97 12.62 -8.50
N SER A 41 5.54 11.69 -7.64
CA SER A 41 4.17 11.65 -7.12
C SER A 41 3.77 12.89 -6.32
N ASP A 42 4.52 13.25 -5.27
CA ASP A 42 4.18 14.40 -4.42
C ASP A 42 4.18 15.72 -5.22
N GLN A 43 5.11 15.87 -6.18
CA GLN A 43 5.18 17.05 -7.05
C GLN A 43 3.96 17.16 -7.97
N ALA A 44 3.37 16.02 -8.35
CA ALA A 44 2.15 15.93 -9.14
C ALA A 44 0.87 15.98 -8.29
N GLY A 45 0.97 16.26 -6.98
CA GLY A 45 -0.19 16.30 -6.07
C GLY A 45 -0.78 14.92 -5.73
N MET A 46 -0.05 13.85 -6.03
CA MET A 46 -0.44 12.47 -5.73
C MET A 46 0.37 11.93 -4.55
N ARG A 47 -0.23 11.06 -3.74
CA ARG A 47 0.49 10.37 -2.66
C ARG A 47 1.64 9.54 -3.24
N PRO A 48 2.72 9.28 -2.49
CA PRO A 48 3.77 8.38 -2.94
C PRO A 48 3.22 7.00 -3.31
N ALA A 49 3.78 6.38 -4.34
CA ALA A 49 3.39 5.03 -4.71
C ALA A 49 4.10 4.02 -3.81
N VAL A 50 3.40 2.95 -3.40
CA VAL A 50 3.98 1.87 -2.59
C VAL A 50 3.95 0.58 -3.40
N PHE A 51 5.12 -0.01 -3.61
CA PHE A 51 5.28 -1.31 -4.25
C PHE A 51 5.53 -2.39 -3.19
N PRO A 52 4.56 -3.30 -2.97
CA PRO A 52 4.72 -4.37 -1.99
C PRO A 52 5.47 -5.55 -2.60
N HIS A 53 6.74 -5.74 -2.24
CA HIS A 53 7.55 -6.85 -2.79
C HIS A 53 6.96 -8.20 -2.42
N TRP A 54 6.43 -8.35 -1.20
CA TRP A 54 5.86 -9.60 -0.72
C TRP A 54 4.73 -10.12 -1.62
N PHE A 55 3.75 -9.27 -1.93
CA PHE A 55 2.60 -9.65 -2.75
C PHE A 55 2.99 -10.11 -4.16
N HIS A 56 3.99 -9.44 -4.75
CA HIS A 56 4.50 -9.78 -6.08
C HIS A 56 5.36 -11.05 -6.04
N ARG A 57 6.17 -11.27 -5.00
CA ARG A 57 7.05 -12.45 -4.85
C ARG A 57 6.30 -13.77 -4.65
N ILE A 58 5.06 -13.74 -4.19
CA ILE A 58 4.22 -14.94 -4.11
C ILE A 58 3.88 -15.48 -5.51
N ARG A 59 3.85 -14.61 -6.53
CA ARG A 59 3.39 -14.94 -7.89
C ARG A 59 4.52 -14.95 -8.91
N PHE A 60 5.54 -14.11 -8.73
CA PHE A 60 6.60 -13.88 -9.70
C PHE A 60 7.98 -14.01 -9.08
N ARG A 61 8.92 -14.52 -9.88
CA ARG A 61 10.34 -14.60 -9.51
C ARG A 61 11.03 -13.24 -9.71
N CYS A 62 12.11 -13.00 -8.96
CA CYS A 62 12.89 -11.76 -9.03
C CYS A 62 13.32 -11.38 -10.47
N LYS A 63 13.62 -12.39 -11.31
CA LYS A 63 14.03 -12.20 -12.72
C LYS A 63 12.99 -11.43 -13.52
N VAL A 64 11.69 -11.69 -13.31
CA VAL A 64 10.60 -11.07 -14.08
C VAL A 64 10.69 -9.55 -13.94
N CYS A 65 10.84 -9.05 -12.72
CA CYS A 65 10.91 -7.61 -12.51
C CYS A 65 12.29 -7.04 -12.85
N HIS A 66 13.36 -7.63 -12.32
CA HIS A 66 14.67 -6.98 -12.35
C HIS A 66 15.48 -7.22 -13.62
N ALA A 67 15.28 -8.34 -14.31
CA ALA A 67 15.96 -8.64 -15.56
C ALA A 67 15.05 -8.39 -16.77
N ASP A 68 13.82 -8.92 -16.73
CA ASP A 68 12.94 -8.89 -17.90
C ASP A 68 12.25 -7.53 -18.07
N LEU A 69 11.73 -6.94 -16.98
CA LEU A 69 11.14 -5.60 -16.99
C LEU A 69 12.14 -4.47 -16.69
N GLY A 70 13.40 -4.80 -16.39
CA GLY A 70 14.47 -3.81 -16.24
C GLY A 70 14.41 -2.94 -14.98
N PHE A 71 13.69 -3.35 -13.93
CA PHE A 71 13.76 -2.66 -12.64
C PHE A 71 15.18 -2.80 -12.05
N LYS A 72 15.86 -1.68 -11.80
CA LYS A 72 17.18 -1.70 -11.16
C LYS A 72 17.05 -2.13 -9.70
N PHE A 73 18.09 -2.75 -9.17
CA PHE A 73 18.19 -3.11 -7.74
C PHE A 73 18.49 -1.88 -6.86
N GLN A 74 17.73 -0.80 -7.06
CA GLN A 74 17.89 0.48 -6.38
C GLN A 74 16.55 1.22 -6.35
N ALA A 75 16.09 1.61 -5.16
CA ALA A 75 14.91 2.46 -5.03
C ALA A 75 15.14 3.79 -5.76
N GLY A 76 14.21 4.14 -6.66
CA GLY A 76 14.34 5.34 -7.49
C GLY A 76 15.39 5.26 -8.59
N GLY A 77 15.93 4.07 -8.89
CA GLY A 77 16.94 3.88 -9.96
C GLY A 77 16.37 3.94 -11.38
N ASN A 78 15.05 3.82 -11.54
CA ASN A 78 14.35 3.89 -12.82
C ASN A 78 13.47 5.14 -12.89
N ASP A 79 13.41 5.74 -14.08
CA ASP A 79 12.47 6.81 -14.40
C ASP A 79 11.11 6.24 -14.76
N ILE A 80 10.35 5.92 -13.73
CA ILE A 80 8.99 5.40 -13.83
C ILE A 80 8.03 6.60 -13.88
N THR A 81 7.36 6.78 -15.02
CA THR A 81 6.33 7.80 -15.20
C THR A 81 5.00 7.14 -15.58
N MET A 82 3.88 7.82 -15.34
CA MET A 82 2.57 7.29 -15.75
C MET A 82 2.47 7.09 -17.26
N LEU A 83 3.15 7.92 -18.08
CA LEU A 83 3.19 7.73 -19.53
C LEU A 83 3.80 6.37 -19.89
N LYS A 84 4.99 6.05 -19.35
CA LYS A 84 5.61 4.74 -19.57
C LYS A 84 4.76 3.58 -19.05
N ILE A 85 4.09 3.79 -17.92
CA ILE A 85 3.15 2.79 -17.37
C ILE A 85 1.97 2.55 -18.31
N ILE A 86 1.39 3.59 -18.90
CA ILE A 86 0.29 3.47 -19.88
C ILE A 86 0.78 2.78 -21.16
N ASP A 87 2.03 3.03 -21.56
CA ASP A 87 2.67 2.38 -22.71
C ASP A 87 3.09 0.92 -22.44
N GLY A 88 2.73 0.35 -21.27
CA GLY A 88 2.97 -1.05 -20.93
C GLY A 88 4.35 -1.34 -20.32
N GLU A 89 5.13 -0.31 -20.00
CA GLU A 89 6.40 -0.49 -19.28
C GLU A 89 6.18 -0.58 -17.75
N TYR A 90 7.16 -1.15 -17.05
CA TYR A 90 7.19 -1.23 -15.59
C TYR A 90 5.91 -1.85 -15.00
N CYS A 91 5.14 -1.06 -14.25
CA CYS A 91 3.87 -1.47 -13.65
C CYS A 91 2.85 -1.86 -14.71
N GLY A 92 2.87 -1.16 -15.85
CA GLY A 92 1.94 -1.35 -16.97
C GLY A 92 2.05 -2.71 -17.66
N ALA A 93 3.21 -3.36 -17.55
CA ALA A 93 3.43 -4.69 -18.13
C ALA A 93 2.47 -5.75 -17.54
N CYS A 94 1.96 -5.52 -16.33
CA CYS A 94 1.01 -6.41 -15.66
C CYS A 94 -0.29 -5.68 -15.26
N HIS A 95 -0.24 -4.41 -14.86
CA HIS A 95 -1.43 -3.61 -14.53
C HIS A 95 -2.14 -3.07 -15.78
N ASN A 96 -2.44 -3.97 -16.72
CA ASN A 96 -3.02 -3.67 -18.03
C ASN A 96 -4.52 -4.01 -18.13
N GLY A 97 -5.13 -4.51 -17.05
CA GLY A 97 -6.53 -4.96 -17.05
C GLY A 97 -6.70 -6.46 -17.33
N ASP A 98 -5.66 -7.14 -17.82
CA ASP A 98 -5.71 -8.57 -18.15
C ASP A 98 -4.97 -9.41 -17.09
N VAL A 99 -3.72 -9.07 -16.78
CA VAL A 99 -2.89 -9.83 -15.81
C VAL A 99 -3.18 -9.38 -14.37
N ALA A 100 -3.37 -8.08 -14.19
CA ALA A 100 -3.77 -7.45 -12.95
C ALA A 100 -4.73 -6.29 -13.26
N TRP A 101 -5.27 -5.67 -12.20
CA TRP A 101 -6.16 -4.52 -12.34
C TRP A 101 -5.51 -3.37 -13.13
N SER A 102 -6.34 -2.60 -13.83
CA SER A 102 -5.93 -1.44 -14.63
C SER A 102 -5.28 -0.34 -13.78
N VAL A 103 -4.31 0.36 -14.39
CA VAL A 103 -3.59 1.53 -13.85
C VAL A 103 -4.46 2.73 -13.50
N GLU A 104 -5.72 2.74 -13.93
CA GLU A 104 -6.70 3.79 -13.60
C GLU A 104 -7.09 3.80 -12.10
N ASN A 105 -6.82 2.70 -11.39
CA ASN A 105 -7.08 2.59 -9.96
C ASN A 105 -5.95 3.24 -9.13
N CYS A 106 -5.81 4.57 -9.26
CA CYS A 106 -4.70 5.35 -8.72
C CYS A 106 -4.39 5.05 -7.24
N ASP A 107 -5.41 4.97 -6.40
CA ASP A 107 -5.27 4.81 -4.95
C ASP A 107 -4.66 3.47 -4.52
N LEU A 108 -4.70 2.45 -5.39
CA LEU A 108 -4.09 1.15 -5.10
C LEU A 108 -2.56 1.21 -5.10
N CYS A 109 -1.99 2.08 -5.94
CA CYS A 109 -0.55 2.33 -5.96
C CYS A 109 -0.20 3.51 -5.05
N HIS A 110 -0.92 4.62 -5.17
CA HIS A 110 -0.68 5.89 -4.47
C HIS A 110 -1.21 5.87 -3.03
N SER A 111 -0.70 4.94 -2.23
CA SER A 111 -1.11 4.68 -0.85
C SER A 111 -0.08 5.12 0.19
N GLY A 112 1.04 5.69 -0.22
CA GLY A 112 2.09 6.18 0.68
C GLY A 112 1.64 7.39 1.50
N LYS A 113 2.35 7.65 2.60
CA LYS A 113 2.20 8.89 3.37
C LYS A 113 2.85 10.04 2.58
N PRO A 114 2.16 11.17 2.34
CA PRO A 114 2.74 12.34 1.68
C PRO A 114 4.07 12.76 2.33
N GLY A 115 5.03 13.19 1.51
CA GLY A 115 6.37 13.61 1.94
C GLY A 115 7.34 12.46 2.23
N THR A 116 6.91 11.20 2.12
CA THR A 116 7.82 10.06 2.31
C THR A 116 8.77 9.97 1.13
N LYS A 117 10.08 10.04 1.38
CA LYS A 117 11.11 9.96 0.33
C LYS A 117 11.13 8.56 -0.31
N THR A 118 11.55 8.49 -1.57
CA THR A 118 11.81 7.23 -2.26
C THR A 118 12.83 6.40 -1.46
N GLN A 119 12.44 5.20 -1.05
CA GLN A 119 13.26 4.35 -0.18
C GLN A 119 12.73 2.91 -0.16
N VAL A 120 13.59 1.99 0.28
CA VAL A 120 13.17 0.64 0.67
C VAL A 120 12.78 0.69 2.15
N HIS A 121 11.49 0.45 2.43
CA HIS A 121 10.91 0.48 3.76
C HIS A 121 11.58 -0.53 4.69
N GLU A 122 11.94 -0.04 5.88
CA GLU A 122 12.64 -0.77 6.92
C GLU A 122 13.98 -1.41 6.53
N SER A 123 14.56 -1.00 5.41
CA SER A 123 15.88 -1.49 5.03
C SER A 123 16.93 -1.11 6.09
N THR A 124 17.93 -1.97 6.26
CA THR A 124 19.08 -1.69 7.13
C THR A 124 19.76 -0.38 6.74
N LEU A 125 19.83 -0.08 5.44
CA LEU A 125 20.30 1.22 4.95
C LEU A 125 19.41 2.38 5.44
N GLN A 126 18.09 2.26 5.40
CA GLN A 126 17.21 3.29 5.95
C GLN A 126 17.45 3.48 7.46
N LYS A 127 17.57 2.39 8.23
CA LYS A 127 17.74 2.45 9.69
C LYS A 127 19.13 2.93 10.12
N LEU A 128 20.15 2.74 9.28
CA LEU A 128 21.55 3.08 9.59
C LEU A 128 22.06 4.37 8.92
N VAL A 129 21.50 4.77 7.77
CA VAL A 129 21.96 5.93 6.97
C VAL A 129 21.06 7.15 7.17
N ALA A 130 19.77 6.98 7.48
CA ALA A 130 18.96 8.11 7.93
C ALA A 130 19.35 8.41 9.38
N PRO A 131 19.75 9.66 9.74
CA PRO A 131 19.99 9.97 11.14
C PRO A 131 18.69 9.72 11.90
N ALA A 132 18.79 9.05 13.05
CA ALA A 132 17.72 9.05 14.02
C ALA A 132 17.40 10.52 14.38
N GLY A 133 16.30 11.05 13.84
CA GLY A 133 15.85 12.42 14.08
C GLY A 133 14.82 12.82 13.00
N LYS A 134 13.54 12.99 13.31
CA LYS A 134 12.89 13.47 14.54
C LYS A 134 11.69 12.59 14.91
#